data_AF-A0A2H9PNT2-F1
#
_entry.id   AF-A0A2H9PNT2-F1
#
_cell.length_a   1.000
_cell.length_b   1.000
_cell.length_c   1.000
_cell.angle_alpha   90.00
_cell.angle_beta   90.00
_cell.angle_gamma   90.00
#
_symmetry.space_group_name_H-M   'P 1'
#
loop_
_entity.id
_entity.type
_entity.pdbx_description
1 polymer ?
#
loop_
_entity_poly.entity_id
_entity_poly.type
_entity_poly.pdbx_seq_one_letter_code
_entity_poly.pdbx_strand_id
1 'polypeptide(L)'
;MIERIEPEIIPYKEGIQTLCKLKYYKHSKGCPNYNKKEGCPPNQPLINNVLDFDRGVYVICTDFAVGKFAERMRLKHPEWSEHPRQWYNPRLWQPKARKLHRAEQAKAIEENGLTKIISSPEAHGVNVTELMKNIGIPLRWGWPPKHIVENQKYLNNTVYLVSLGGYELNA
;
A
#
# COMPACT_ATOMS: atom_id res chain seq x y z
N MET A 1 -11.76 3.22 -0.47
CA MET A 1 -11.82 4.50 -1.21
C MET A 1 -11.41 4.20 -2.63
N ILE A 2 -12.25 4.59 -3.59
CA ILE A 2 -12.01 4.43 -5.02
C ILE A 2 -12.24 5.82 -5.59
N GLU A 3 -11.20 6.44 -6.14
CA GLU A 3 -11.24 7.82 -6.60
C GLU A 3 -10.63 7.91 -8.00
N ARG A 4 -11.37 8.45 -8.95
CA ARG A 4 -10.85 8.80 -10.28
C ARG A 4 -9.95 10.02 -10.12
N ILE A 5 -8.78 9.97 -10.71
CA ILE A 5 -7.78 11.04 -10.65
C ILE A 5 -7.34 11.45 -12.05
N GLU A 6 -6.93 12.70 -12.18
CA GLU A 6 -6.28 13.23 -13.37
C GLU A 6 -4.85 12.67 -13.45
N PRO A 7 -4.44 12.03 -14.57
CA PRO A 7 -3.15 11.34 -14.63
C PRO A 7 -1.92 12.22 -14.36
N GLU A 8 -2.02 13.53 -14.58
CA GLU A 8 -0.96 14.52 -14.34
C GLU A 8 -0.55 14.60 -12.87
N ILE A 9 -1.44 14.22 -11.95
CA ILE A 9 -1.14 14.24 -10.51
C ILE A 9 -0.36 13.00 -10.07
N ILE A 10 -0.13 12.02 -10.95
CA ILE A 10 0.60 10.79 -10.68
C ILE A 10 2.10 11.06 -10.81
N PRO A 11 2.86 11.20 -9.69
CA PRO A 11 4.30 11.34 -9.76
C PRO A 11 4.92 9.98 -10.13
N TYR A 12 5.43 9.84 -11.36
CA TYR A 12 6.15 8.63 -11.76
C TYR A 12 7.43 8.92 -12.53
N LYS A 13 8.43 8.06 -12.32
CA LYS A 13 9.69 8.04 -13.09
C LYS A 13 10.43 6.73 -12.81
N GLU A 14 11.29 6.32 -13.73
CA GLU A 14 12.11 5.11 -13.59
C GLU A 14 12.93 5.10 -12.29
N GLY A 15 13.48 6.25 -11.89
CA GLY A 15 14.24 6.38 -10.64
C GLY A 15 13.48 5.94 -9.39
N ILE A 16 12.14 5.99 -9.37
CA ILE A 16 11.33 5.55 -8.22
C ILE A 16 11.41 4.02 -8.03
N GLN A 17 11.60 3.24 -9.10
CA GLN A 17 11.77 1.80 -8.99
C GLN A 17 12.99 1.42 -8.14
N THR A 18 13.96 2.34 -8.01
CA THR A 18 15.15 2.16 -7.17
C THR A 18 14.86 2.30 -5.68
N LEU A 19 13.70 2.85 -5.27
CA LEU A 19 13.30 2.94 -3.86
C LEU A 19 13.25 1.57 -3.19
N CYS A 20 12.95 0.51 -3.95
CA CYS A 20 13.00 -0.87 -3.46
C CYS A 20 14.40 -1.30 -2.96
N LYS A 21 15.47 -0.59 -3.32
CA LYS A 21 16.84 -0.85 -2.83
C LYS A 21 17.13 -0.15 -1.50
N LEU A 22 16.32 0.83 -1.10
CA LEU A 22 16.55 1.60 0.13
C LEU A 22 16.34 0.73 1.36
N LYS A 23 17.15 0.98 2.39
CA LYS A 23 17.09 0.25 3.66
C LYS A 23 15.84 0.63 4.43
N TYR A 24 15.19 -0.36 5.04
CA TYR A 24 14.09 -0.13 5.98
C TYR A 24 14.14 -1.15 7.12
N TYR A 25 13.23 -1.02 8.09
CA TYR A 25 13.23 -1.81 9.32
C TYR A 25 13.38 -3.32 9.04
N LYS A 26 14.44 -3.93 9.59
CA LYS A 26 14.84 -5.34 9.38
C LYS A 26 15.19 -5.75 7.94
N HIS A 27 15.43 -4.79 7.06
CA HIS A 27 15.79 -4.98 5.66
C HIS A 27 16.95 -4.04 5.26
N SER A 28 18.16 -4.37 5.73
CA SER A 28 19.38 -3.57 5.52
C SER A 28 19.89 -3.54 4.07
N LYS A 29 19.35 -4.39 3.20
CA LYS A 29 19.63 -4.43 1.75
C LYS A 29 18.43 -4.01 0.89
N GLY A 30 17.41 -3.43 1.52
CA GLY A 30 16.13 -3.11 0.89
C GLY A 30 15.21 -4.31 0.68
N CYS A 31 14.27 -4.16 -0.24
CA CYS A 31 13.18 -5.11 -0.46
C CYS A 31 13.75 -6.47 -0.86
N PRO A 32 13.41 -7.55 -0.14
CA PRO A 32 13.95 -8.88 -0.41
C PRO A 32 13.51 -9.45 -1.76
N ASN A 33 12.47 -8.88 -2.39
CA ASN A 33 11.92 -9.30 -3.68
C ASN A 33 12.47 -8.52 -4.89
N TYR A 34 13.26 -7.45 -4.67
CA TYR A 34 13.85 -6.68 -5.76
C TYR A 34 14.61 -7.60 -6.74
N ASN A 35 14.28 -7.54 -8.03
CA ASN A 35 14.86 -8.37 -9.09
C ASN A 35 14.78 -9.89 -8.85
N LYS A 36 13.75 -10.39 -8.14
CA LYS A 36 13.58 -11.84 -7.88
C LYS A 36 12.26 -12.43 -8.33
N LYS A 37 11.21 -11.61 -8.45
CA LYS A 37 9.86 -12.08 -8.77
C LYS A 37 9.28 -11.24 -9.89
N GLU A 38 8.40 -11.86 -10.66
CA GLU A 38 7.52 -11.15 -11.59
C GLU A 38 6.73 -10.07 -10.83
N GLY A 39 6.50 -8.92 -11.48
CA GLY A 39 5.86 -7.76 -10.86
C GLY A 39 6.77 -6.94 -9.94
N CYS A 40 8.08 -7.25 -9.85
CA CYS A 40 9.06 -6.47 -9.11
C CYS A 40 10.00 -5.69 -10.04
N PRO A 41 10.47 -4.50 -9.62
CA PRO A 41 11.48 -3.76 -10.37
C PRO A 41 12.81 -4.54 -10.45
N PRO A 42 13.67 -4.26 -11.45
CA PRO A 42 13.58 -3.15 -12.41
C PRO A 42 12.81 -3.48 -13.70
N ASN A 43 12.37 -4.72 -13.89
CA ASN A 43 11.86 -5.18 -15.18
C ASN A 43 10.37 -4.85 -15.41
N GLN A 44 9.82 -3.89 -14.67
CA GLN A 44 8.42 -3.49 -14.82
C GLN A 44 8.33 -2.24 -15.68
N PRO A 45 7.40 -2.18 -16.64
CA PRO A 45 7.14 -0.95 -17.40
C PRO A 45 6.68 0.18 -16.47
N LEU A 46 6.95 1.43 -16.87
CA LEU A 46 6.37 2.59 -16.20
C LEU A 46 4.85 2.57 -16.30
N ILE A 47 4.18 3.17 -15.31
CA ILE A 47 2.73 3.11 -15.18
C ILE A 47 1.98 3.62 -16.43
N ASN A 48 2.51 4.64 -17.12
CA ASN A 48 1.94 5.20 -18.35
C ASN A 48 2.09 4.30 -19.58
N ASN A 49 2.94 3.27 -19.50
CA ASN A 49 3.05 2.24 -20.52
C ASN A 49 2.14 1.03 -20.23
N VAL A 50 1.43 1.04 -19.11
CA VAL A 50 0.53 -0.04 -18.68
C VAL A 50 -0.91 0.40 -18.68
N LEU A 51 -1.19 1.58 -18.13
CA LEU A 51 -2.51 2.16 -18.07
C LEU A 51 -2.67 3.24 -19.14
N ASP A 52 -3.80 3.21 -19.84
CA ASP A 52 -4.27 4.25 -20.73
C ASP A 52 -4.74 5.46 -19.91
N PHE A 53 -3.93 6.51 -19.94
CA PHE A 53 -4.17 7.74 -19.19
C PHE A 53 -5.32 8.55 -19.80
N ASP A 54 -5.58 8.45 -21.11
CA ASP A 54 -6.66 9.19 -21.77
C ASP A 54 -8.05 8.71 -21.32
N ARG A 55 -8.14 7.46 -20.87
CA ARG A 55 -9.36 6.87 -20.32
C ARG A 55 -9.52 7.07 -18.80
N GLY A 56 -8.54 7.71 -18.17
CA GLY A 56 -8.52 8.02 -16.75
C GLY A 56 -7.97 6.89 -15.87
N VAL A 57 -7.47 7.28 -14.69
CA VAL A 57 -6.86 6.38 -13.72
C VAL A 57 -7.59 6.50 -12.38
N TYR A 58 -7.66 5.41 -11.63
CA TYR A 58 -8.31 5.33 -10.33
C TYR A 58 -7.29 4.98 -9.26
N VAL A 59 -7.29 5.72 -8.15
CA VAL A 59 -6.63 5.31 -6.92
C VAL A 59 -7.60 4.45 -6.13
N ILE A 60 -7.18 3.22 -5.83
CA ILE A 60 -7.91 2.31 -4.97
C ILE A 60 -7.12 2.23 -3.67
N CYS A 61 -7.69 2.77 -2.60
CA CYS A 61 -7.05 2.84 -1.30
C CYS A 61 -7.92 2.18 -0.23
N THR A 62 -7.32 1.31 0.57
CA THR A 62 -7.96 0.68 1.72
C THR A 62 -7.17 0.98 2.97
N ASP A 63 -7.80 1.65 3.92
CA ASP A 63 -7.24 1.87 5.23
C ASP A 63 -7.47 0.64 6.13
N PHE A 64 -6.52 0.37 7.02
CA PHE A 64 -6.63 -0.68 8.00
C PHE A 64 -6.12 -0.19 9.34
N ALA A 65 -7.04 -0.13 10.32
CA ALA A 65 -6.75 0.27 11.69
C ALA A 65 -5.91 -0.78 12.43
N VAL A 66 -4.62 -0.84 12.12
CA VAL A 66 -3.65 -1.77 12.74
C VAL A 66 -3.54 -1.55 14.24
N GLY A 67 -3.75 -0.32 14.73
CA GLY A 67 -3.83 0.00 16.15
C GLY A 67 -4.94 -0.77 16.87
N LYS A 68 -6.17 -0.72 16.35
CA LYS A 68 -7.30 -1.51 16.86
C LYS A 68 -7.06 -3.01 16.74
N PHE A 69 -6.40 -3.46 15.67
CA PHE A 69 -6.02 -4.87 15.56
C PHE A 69 -5.04 -5.29 16.65
N ALA A 70 -4.00 -4.51 16.88
CA ALA A 70 -2.99 -4.77 17.91
C ALA A 70 -3.60 -4.79 19.31
N GLU A 71 -4.51 -3.87 19.62
CA GLU A 71 -5.21 -3.86 20.91
C GLU A 71 -6.01 -5.16 21.15
N ARG A 72 -6.71 -5.66 20.12
CA ARG A 72 -7.39 -6.96 20.23
C ARG A 72 -6.40 -8.11 20.45
N MET A 73 -5.22 -8.07 19.82
CA MET A 73 -4.17 -9.07 20.06
C MET A 73 -3.63 -8.97 21.48
N ARG A 74 -3.45 -7.76 22.03
CA ARG A 74 -3.03 -7.54 23.40
C ARG A 74 -4.02 -8.13 24.41
N LEU A 75 -5.31 -7.86 24.23
CA LEU A 75 -6.36 -8.38 25.11
C LEU A 75 -6.51 -9.90 25.01
N LYS A 76 -6.33 -10.46 23.80
CA LYS A 76 -6.42 -11.90 23.56
C LYS A 76 -5.19 -12.67 24.06
N HIS A 77 -4.02 -12.04 24.01
CA HIS A 77 -2.72 -12.61 24.34
C HIS A 77 -1.99 -11.74 25.38
N PRO A 78 -2.49 -11.67 26.63
CA PRO A 78 -1.88 -10.87 27.68
C PRO A 78 -0.45 -11.32 28.02
N GLU A 79 -0.12 -12.59 27.77
CA GLU A 79 1.21 -13.17 27.94
C GLU A 79 2.26 -12.56 27.00
N TRP A 80 1.85 -11.88 25.92
CA TRP A 80 2.77 -11.17 25.02
C TRP A 80 3.19 -9.79 25.54
N SER A 81 2.82 -9.42 26.77
CA SER A 81 3.20 -8.16 27.41
C SER A 81 4.72 -7.94 27.49
N GLU A 82 5.50 -9.02 27.62
CA GLU A 82 6.98 -8.97 27.56
C GLU A 82 7.51 -8.68 26.15
N HIS A 83 6.68 -8.90 25.12
CA HIS A 83 7.02 -8.70 23.71
C HIS A 83 5.95 -7.93 22.92
N PRO A 84 5.65 -6.66 23.24
CA PRO A 84 4.56 -5.87 22.64
C PRO A 84 4.56 -5.77 21.11
N ARG A 85 5.71 -6.01 20.47
CA ARG A 85 5.84 -6.05 19.01
C ARG A 85 5.03 -7.18 18.36
N GLN A 86 4.70 -8.24 19.11
CA GLN A 86 3.86 -9.34 18.61
C GLN A 86 2.45 -8.86 18.28
N TRP A 87 1.92 -7.87 19.00
CA TRP A 87 0.60 -7.29 18.72
C TRP A 87 0.51 -6.64 17.34
N TYR A 88 1.62 -6.11 16.82
CA TYR A 88 1.73 -5.49 15.50
C TYR A 88 2.30 -6.42 14.42
N ASN A 89 2.47 -7.72 14.70
CA ASN A 89 3.11 -8.64 13.78
C ASN A 89 2.40 -8.63 12.41
N PRO A 90 3.08 -8.21 11.32
CA PRO A 90 2.49 -8.13 9.98
C PRO A 90 1.87 -9.44 9.50
N ARG A 91 2.40 -10.58 9.93
CA ARG A 91 1.88 -11.90 9.55
C ARG A 91 0.44 -12.12 10.03
N LEU A 92 0.02 -11.46 11.11
CA LEU A 92 -1.31 -11.61 11.70
C LEU A 92 -2.35 -10.72 11.03
N TRP A 93 -1.99 -9.48 10.69
CA TRP A 93 -2.95 -8.50 10.18
C TRP A 93 -2.92 -8.30 8.66
N GLN A 94 -1.77 -8.47 8.00
CA GLN A 94 -1.66 -8.26 6.54
C GLN A 94 -2.62 -9.14 5.73
N PRO A 95 -2.84 -10.43 6.05
CA PRO A 95 -3.81 -11.24 5.30
C PRO A 95 -5.22 -10.65 5.34
N LYS A 96 -5.63 -10.09 6.50
CA LYS A 96 -6.95 -9.44 6.65
C LYS A 96 -7.02 -8.15 5.86
N ALA A 97 -6.00 -7.30 5.98
CA ALA A 97 -5.94 -6.04 5.23
C ALA A 97 -5.93 -6.28 3.71
N ARG A 98 -5.18 -7.27 3.22
CA ARG A 98 -5.17 -7.68 1.81
C ARG A 98 -6.50 -8.23 1.34
N LYS A 99 -7.22 -8.99 2.18
CA LYS A 99 -8.56 -9.48 1.84
C LYS A 99 -9.53 -8.32 1.63
N LEU A 100 -9.50 -7.32 2.52
CA LEU A 100 -10.32 -6.10 2.39
C LEU A 100 -9.93 -5.32 1.12
N HIS A 101 -8.64 -5.15 0.87
CA HIS A 101 -8.17 -4.43 -0.31
C HIS A 101 -8.55 -5.12 -1.62
N ARG A 102 -8.49 -6.46 -1.69
CA ARG A 102 -8.97 -7.21 -2.87
C ARG A 102 -10.46 -7.04 -3.11
N ALA A 103 -11.27 -6.92 -2.05
CA ALA A 103 -12.69 -6.63 -2.20
C ALA A 103 -12.92 -5.22 -2.77
N GLU A 104 -12.15 -4.22 -2.32
CA GLU A 104 -12.19 -2.86 -2.89
C GLU A 104 -11.72 -2.82 -4.35
N GLN A 105 -10.69 -3.60 -4.70
CA GLN A 105 -10.24 -3.74 -6.10
C GLN A 105 -11.34 -4.38 -6.98
N ALA A 106 -12.00 -5.44 -6.50
CA ALA A 106 -13.10 -6.08 -7.22
C ALA A 106 -14.28 -5.13 -7.43
N LYS A 107 -14.64 -4.37 -6.38
CA LYS A 107 -15.65 -3.31 -6.46
C LYS A 107 -15.28 -2.25 -7.50
N ALA A 108 -14.02 -1.80 -7.51
CA ALA A 108 -13.55 -0.80 -8.48
C ALA A 108 -13.66 -1.30 -9.94
N ILE A 109 -13.33 -2.57 -10.18
CA ILE A 109 -13.49 -3.23 -11.49
C ILE A 109 -14.96 -3.24 -11.91
N GLU A 110 -15.86 -3.69 -11.02
CA GLU A 110 -17.29 -3.82 -11.31
C GLU A 110 -17.95 -2.45 -11.56
N GLU A 111 -17.70 -1.47 -10.69
CA GLU A 111 -18.37 -0.17 -10.75
C GLU A 111 -17.85 0.74 -11.86
N ASN A 112 -16.59 0.59 -12.27
CA ASN A 112 -15.95 1.51 -13.24
C ASN A 112 -15.48 0.82 -14.53
N GLY A 113 -15.71 -0.48 -14.67
CA GLY A 113 -15.32 -1.25 -15.86
C GLY A 113 -13.81 -1.32 -16.08
N LEU A 114 -13.01 -1.29 -15.01
CA LEU A 114 -11.54 -1.28 -15.10
C LEU A 114 -11.04 -2.61 -15.65
N THR A 115 -10.17 -2.58 -16.65
CA THR A 115 -9.60 -3.81 -17.23
C THR A 115 -8.28 -4.21 -16.58
N LYS A 116 -7.62 -3.29 -15.87
CA LYS A 116 -6.32 -3.54 -15.22
C LYS A 116 -6.25 -2.94 -13.82
N ILE A 117 -5.69 -3.73 -12.90
CA ILE A 117 -5.32 -3.30 -11.54
C ILE A 117 -3.82 -3.51 -11.33
N ILE A 118 -3.14 -2.45 -10.90
CA ILE A 118 -1.73 -2.42 -10.50
C ILE A 118 -1.65 -2.42 -8.97
N SER A 119 -1.43 -3.61 -8.41
CA SER A 119 -1.36 -3.81 -6.95
C SER A 119 -0.06 -3.30 -6.31
N SER A 120 0.96 -2.98 -7.12
CA SER A 120 2.26 -2.49 -6.66
C SER A 120 2.70 -1.26 -7.49
N PRO A 121 2.08 -0.09 -7.34
CA PRO A 121 2.38 1.07 -8.19
C PRO A 121 3.86 1.51 -8.14
N GLU A 122 4.53 1.35 -6.99
CA GLU A 122 5.96 1.64 -6.84
C GLU A 122 6.85 0.80 -7.77
N ALA A 123 6.43 -0.43 -8.08
CA ALA A 123 7.13 -1.27 -9.06
C ALA A 123 7.04 -0.69 -10.47
N HIS A 124 5.97 0.05 -10.78
CA HIS A 124 5.77 0.76 -12.04
C HIS A 124 6.25 2.22 -11.99
N GLY A 125 7.13 2.54 -11.04
CA GLY A 125 7.78 3.84 -10.94
C GLY A 125 6.91 4.94 -10.32
N VAL A 126 5.79 4.62 -9.69
CA VAL A 126 4.91 5.61 -9.04
C VAL A 126 5.42 5.92 -7.63
N ASN A 127 5.59 7.21 -7.33
CA ASN A 127 5.85 7.68 -5.96
C ASN A 127 4.54 7.71 -5.18
N VAL A 128 4.17 6.57 -4.58
CA VAL A 128 2.91 6.42 -3.83
C VAL A 128 2.81 7.42 -2.66
N THR A 129 3.93 7.79 -2.03
CA THR A 129 3.89 8.78 -0.93
C THR A 129 3.42 10.14 -1.41
N GLU A 130 3.95 10.60 -2.53
CA GLU A 130 3.61 11.89 -3.12
C GLU A 130 2.22 11.84 -3.78
N LEU A 131 1.88 10.76 -4.48
CA LEU A 131 0.53 10.55 -5.02
C LEU A 131 -0.53 10.65 -3.92
N MET A 132 -0.37 9.90 -2.83
CA MET A 132 -1.33 9.90 -1.73
C MET A 132 -1.42 11.28 -1.06
N LYS A 133 -0.31 12.01 -0.97
CA LYS A 133 -0.30 13.40 -0.52
C LYS A 133 -1.09 14.33 -1.46
N ASN A 134 -0.95 14.17 -2.78
CA ASN A 134 -1.65 14.97 -3.78
C ASN A 134 -3.19 14.80 -3.71
N ILE A 135 -3.67 13.62 -3.29
CA ILE A 135 -5.10 13.35 -3.06
C ILE A 135 -5.53 13.59 -1.60
N GLY A 136 -4.73 14.31 -0.81
CA GLY A 136 -5.10 14.71 0.56
C GLY A 136 -4.89 13.64 1.65
N ILE A 137 -4.20 12.53 1.37
CA ILE A 137 -3.91 11.44 2.31
C ILE A 137 -2.40 11.38 2.61
N PRO A 138 -1.88 12.13 3.60
CA PRO A 138 -0.46 12.09 3.94
C PRO A 138 -0.08 10.76 4.61
N LEU A 139 0.74 9.95 3.91
CA LEU A 139 1.27 8.70 4.46
C LEU A 139 2.32 8.95 5.55
N ARG A 140 2.30 8.14 6.60
CA ARG A 140 3.26 8.20 7.71
C ARG A 140 4.12 6.95 7.76
N TRP A 141 5.39 7.10 7.39
CA TRP A 141 6.36 6.01 7.39
C TRP A 141 7.06 5.88 8.75
N GLY A 142 6.36 5.29 9.72
CA GLY A 142 6.89 5.00 11.05
C GLY A 142 6.64 3.56 11.45
N TRP A 143 7.62 2.68 11.23
CA TRP A 143 7.51 1.26 11.58
C TRP A 143 8.71 0.77 12.41
N PRO A 144 8.49 -0.03 13.48
CA PRO A 144 7.20 -0.42 14.03
C PRO A 144 6.51 0.72 14.79
N PRO A 145 5.17 0.74 14.86
CA PRO A 145 4.46 1.71 15.67
C PRO A 145 4.75 1.48 17.17
N LYS A 146 4.81 2.57 17.94
CA LYS A 146 4.79 2.50 19.41
C LYS A 146 3.36 2.13 19.85
N HIS A 147 3.22 1.16 20.76
CA HIS A 147 1.94 0.89 21.42
C HIS A 147 1.90 1.69 22.72
N ILE A 148 1.08 2.75 22.77
CA ILE A 148 0.85 3.49 24.01
C ILE A 148 -0.64 3.39 24.32
N VAL A 149 -0.96 2.54 25.30
CA VAL A 149 -2.34 2.17 25.66
C VAL A 149 -3.11 3.37 26.22
N GLU A 150 -2.41 4.27 26.92
CA GLU A 150 -2.98 5.46 27.57
C GLU A 150 -3.39 6.55 26.58
N ASN A 151 -3.03 6.44 25.31
CA ASN A 151 -3.25 7.49 24.33
C ASN A 151 -4.04 6.95 23.13
N GLN A 152 -5.31 7.37 23.01
CA GLN A 152 -6.23 7.00 21.92
C GLN A 152 -5.61 7.24 20.52
N LYS A 153 -4.63 8.15 20.42
CA LYS A 153 -3.86 8.41 19.20
C LYS A 153 -3.23 7.15 18.58
N TYR A 154 -2.91 6.11 19.36
CA TYR A 154 -2.28 4.89 18.85
C TYR A 154 -3.26 3.78 18.45
N LEU A 155 -4.52 3.86 18.92
CA LEU A 155 -5.63 3.07 18.37
C LEU A 155 -5.91 3.46 16.91
N ASN A 156 -5.58 4.71 16.56
CA ASN A 156 -5.71 5.28 15.22
C ASN A 156 -4.49 5.05 14.33
N ASN A 157 -3.56 4.14 14.71
CA ASN A 157 -2.53 3.69 13.79
C ASN A 157 -3.20 2.97 12.62
N THR A 158 -3.10 3.59 11.45
CA THR A 158 -3.71 3.13 10.21
C THR A 158 -2.63 2.89 9.18
N VAL A 159 -2.71 1.75 8.51
CA VAL A 159 -1.91 1.46 7.32
C VAL A 159 -2.82 1.56 6.10
N TYR A 160 -2.25 1.99 4.98
CA TYR A 160 -2.98 2.11 3.73
C TYR A 160 -2.42 1.10 2.73
N LEU A 161 -3.32 0.36 2.07
CA LEU A 161 -3.00 -0.44 0.90
C LEU A 161 -3.46 0.37 -0.31
N VAL A 162 -2.59 0.54 -1.29
CA VAL A 162 -2.82 1.41 -2.45
C VAL A 162 -2.57 0.60 -3.72
N SER A 163 -3.54 0.67 -4.63
CA SER A 163 -3.43 0.19 -6.00
C SER A 163 -3.83 1.29 -6.96
N LEU A 164 -3.39 1.17 -8.21
CA LEU A 164 -3.93 1.95 -9.32
C LEU A 164 -4.80 1.05 -10.19
N GLY A 165 -5.91 1.58 -10.67
CA GLY A 165 -6.77 0.90 -11.63
C GLY A 165 -6.99 1.76 -12.87
N GLY A 166 -7.22 1.13 -14.00
CA GLY A 166 -7.45 1.83 -15.27
C GLY A 166 -7.74 0.85 -16.40
N TYR A 167 -7.54 1.34 -17.61
CA TYR A 167 -7.67 0.55 -18.83
C TYR A 167 -6.28 0.18 -19.33
N GLU A 168 -6.09 -1.05 -19.78
CA GLU A 168 -4.81 -1.47 -20.36
C GLU A 168 -4.58 -0.80 -21.72
N LEU A 169 -3.37 -0.26 -21.94
CA LEU A 169 -3.01 0.55 -23.12
C LEU A 169 -3.12 -0.21 -24.47
N ASN A 170 -3.29 -1.54 -24.45
CA ASN A 170 -3.37 -2.40 -25.64
C ASN A 170 -4.43 -3.51 -25.51
N ALA A 171 -5.53 -3.27 -24.78
CA ALA A 171 -6.64 -4.22 -24.65
C ALA A 171 -7.45 -4.39 -25.94
#